data_AF-A0A7V4YWE8-F1
#
_entry.id   AF-A0A7V4YWE8-F1
#
_cell.length_a   1.000
_cell.length_b   1.000
_cell.length_c   1.000
_cell.angle_alpha   90.00
_cell.angle_beta   90.00
_cell.angle_gamma   90.00
#
_symmetry.space_group_name_H-M   'P 1'
#
loop_
_entity.id
_entity.type
_entity.pdbx_description
1 polymer ?
#
loop_
_entity_poly.entity_id
_entity_poly.type
_entity_poly.pdbx_seq_one_letter_code
_entity_poly.pdbx_strand_id
1 'polypeptide(L)'
;MDETKSARQKFTPLPCSAFSNFPASFLPMRNAAQQNYRAGQQAIGAAIVSLVAAAYLFFLGYAGKEDFYHLSGAVEFLKTELPGVTDRHQGKIRYLKLEGHERIFYLFVGYDTGDFSPAVNRVDELKPGDRIDVYYDDNKRTVDKQINQLTHFIEKDGQIYFDAGDRNVPIAVFLALAALGLLVWGIRLVKKHKNAR
;
A
#
# COMPACT_ATOMS: atom_id res chain seq x y z
N MET A 1 -30.52 -53.34 -44.55
CA MET A 1 -30.96 -52.36 -45.56
C MET A 1 -31.69 -51.28 -44.81
N ASP A 2 -31.07 -50.11 -44.63
CA ASP A 2 -31.80 -48.90 -44.27
C ASP A 2 -31.01 -47.69 -44.76
N GLU A 3 -31.55 -47.04 -45.80
CA GLU A 3 -31.03 -45.84 -46.44
C GLU A 3 -31.52 -44.60 -45.67
N THR A 4 -30.70 -44.02 -44.80
CA THR A 4 -30.96 -42.64 -44.34
C THR A 4 -30.20 -41.65 -45.22
N LYS A 5 -30.91 -41.13 -46.22
CA LYS A 5 -30.48 -40.06 -47.12
C LYS A 5 -30.22 -38.78 -46.33
N SER A 6 -28.96 -38.36 -46.31
CA SER A 6 -28.50 -37.07 -45.77
C SER A 6 -28.90 -35.93 -46.72
N ALA A 7 -29.89 -35.14 -46.32
CA ALA A 7 -30.26 -33.91 -47.02
C ALA A 7 -29.34 -32.75 -46.55
N ARG A 8 -28.24 -32.52 -47.28
CA ARG A 8 -27.47 -31.27 -47.15
C ARG A 8 -28.27 -30.12 -47.78
N GLN A 9 -28.94 -29.33 -46.93
CA GLN A 9 -29.49 -28.03 -47.30
C GLN A 9 -28.34 -27.10 -47.71
N LYS A 10 -28.30 -26.68 -48.97
CA LYS A 10 -27.35 -25.69 -49.48
C LYS A 10 -27.67 -24.34 -48.83
N PHE A 11 -26.80 -23.89 -47.93
CA PHE A 11 -26.82 -22.54 -47.38
C PHE A 11 -26.40 -21.56 -48.48
N THR A 12 -27.36 -20.83 -49.04
CA THR A 12 -27.07 -19.64 -49.86
C THR A 12 -26.70 -18.50 -48.91
N PRO A 13 -25.49 -17.91 -49.00
CA PRO A 13 -25.16 -16.74 -48.20
C PRO A 13 -26.09 -15.58 -48.59
N LEU A 14 -26.74 -14.98 -47.59
CA LEU A 14 -27.57 -13.80 -47.80
C LEU A 14 -26.69 -12.65 -48.33
N PRO A 15 -27.19 -11.83 -49.27
CA PRO A 15 -26.45 -10.68 -49.78
C PRO A 15 -26.15 -9.69 -48.64
N CYS A 16 -24.86 -9.33 -48.48
CA CYS A 16 -24.36 -8.39 -47.47
C CYS A 16 -24.90 -6.95 -47.59
N SER A 17 -25.83 -6.65 -48.49
CA SER A 17 -26.37 -5.31 -48.71
C SER A 17 -27.58 -4.97 -47.82
N ALA A 18 -28.05 -5.87 -46.96
CA ALA A 18 -29.25 -5.65 -46.14
C ALA A 18 -29.03 -4.83 -44.84
N PHE A 19 -27.80 -4.39 -44.54
CA PHE A 19 -27.48 -3.67 -43.29
C PHE A 19 -26.99 -2.22 -43.49
N SER A 20 -27.15 -1.61 -44.68
CA SER A 20 -26.68 -0.23 -44.92
C SER A 20 -27.65 0.87 -44.46
N ASN A 21 -28.84 0.53 -43.96
CA ASN A 21 -29.89 1.50 -43.62
C ASN A 21 -30.34 1.46 -42.15
N PHE A 22 -29.44 1.13 -41.21
CA PHE A 22 -29.70 1.48 -39.82
C PHE A 22 -29.31 2.95 -39.60
N PRO A 23 -30.26 3.85 -39.28
CA PRO A 23 -29.92 5.22 -39.00
C PRO A 23 -29.03 5.26 -37.76
N ALA A 24 -27.82 5.79 -37.89
CA ALA A 24 -26.86 5.99 -36.79
C ALA A 24 -27.37 6.90 -35.67
N SER A 25 -28.60 7.42 -35.78
CA SER A 25 -29.27 8.30 -34.81
C SER A 25 -29.94 7.57 -33.64
N PHE A 26 -29.88 6.24 -33.58
CA PHE A 26 -30.44 5.44 -32.47
C PHE A 26 -29.39 4.95 -31.47
N LEU A 27 -28.28 5.67 -31.28
CA LEU A 27 -27.55 5.56 -30.03
C LEU A 27 -28.40 6.26 -28.96
N PRO A 28 -28.87 5.56 -27.92
CA PRO A 28 -29.60 6.21 -26.85
C PRO A 28 -28.67 7.24 -26.24
N MET A 29 -28.95 8.53 -26.48
CA MET A 29 -28.41 9.59 -25.65
C MET A 29 -28.87 9.27 -24.23
N ARG A 30 -28.07 8.49 -23.49
CA ARG A 30 -28.14 8.47 -22.04
C ARG A 30 -28.05 9.93 -21.65
N ASN A 31 -29.17 10.48 -21.15
CA ASN A 31 -29.25 11.87 -20.73
C ASN A 31 -27.99 12.20 -19.93
N ALA A 32 -27.13 13.06 -20.45
CA ALA A 32 -25.84 13.39 -19.83
C ALA A 32 -26.04 13.83 -18.37
N ALA A 33 -27.19 14.44 -18.07
CA ALA A 33 -27.67 14.74 -16.73
C ALA A 33 -27.78 13.50 -15.81
N GLN A 34 -28.39 12.42 -16.28
CA GLN A 34 -28.56 11.18 -15.52
C GLN A 34 -27.23 10.42 -15.34
N GLN A 35 -26.32 10.52 -16.32
CA GLN A 35 -24.96 9.98 -16.18
C GLN A 35 -24.16 10.76 -15.13
N ASN A 36 -24.22 12.10 -15.13
CA ASN A 36 -23.56 12.93 -14.12
C ASN A 36 -24.09 12.68 -12.71
N TYR A 37 -25.40 12.46 -12.55
CA TYR A 37 -25.99 12.14 -11.25
C TYR A 37 -25.48 10.80 -10.69
N ARG A 38 -25.44 9.75 -11.52
CA ARG A 38 -24.88 8.44 -11.12
C ARG A 38 -23.39 8.52 -10.78
N ALA A 39 -22.62 9.25 -11.59
CA ALA A 39 -21.21 9.50 -11.30
C ALA A 39 -21.03 10.24 -9.96
N GLY A 40 -21.88 11.22 -9.65
CA GLY A 40 -21.89 11.91 -8.37
C GLY A 40 -22.20 10.99 -7.18
N GLN A 41 -23.19 10.10 -7.30
CA GLN A 41 -23.48 9.10 -6.27
C GLN A 41 -22.34 8.11 -6.07
N GLN A 42 -21.73 7.63 -7.16
CA GLN A 42 -20.56 6.75 -7.11
C GLN A 42 -19.36 7.43 -6.45
N ALA A 43 -19.10 8.71 -6.75
CA ALA A 43 -18.03 9.48 -6.13
C ALA A 43 -18.23 9.64 -4.61
N ILE A 44 -19.46 9.90 -4.16
CA ILE A 44 -19.78 9.97 -2.73
C ILE A 44 -19.58 8.61 -2.06
N GLY A 45 -20.06 7.52 -2.69
CA GLY A 45 -19.85 6.16 -2.18
C GLY A 45 -18.37 5.80 -2.06
N ALA A 46 -17.56 6.12 -3.09
CA ALA A 46 -16.12 5.92 -3.06
C ALA A 46 -15.44 6.74 -1.96
N ALA A 47 -15.86 8.00 -1.76
CA ALA A 47 -15.33 8.83 -0.68
C ALA A 47 -15.57 8.22 0.71
N ILE A 48 -16.77 7.67 0.96
CA ILE A 48 -17.09 7.02 2.25
C ILE A 48 -16.20 5.81 2.48
N VAL A 49 -16.04 4.93 1.48
CA VAL A 49 -15.17 3.75 1.58
C VAL A 49 -13.72 4.16 1.84
N SER A 50 -13.22 5.17 1.13
CA SER A 50 -11.87 5.70 1.34
C SER A 50 -11.66 6.29 2.73
N LEU A 51 -12.67 6.96 3.31
CA LEU A 51 -12.59 7.47 4.69
C LEU A 51 -12.53 6.33 5.72
N VAL A 52 -13.32 5.27 5.53
CA VAL A 52 -13.29 4.10 6.41
C VAL A 52 -11.93 3.41 6.34
N ALA A 53 -11.38 3.23 5.13
CA ALA A 53 -10.04 2.66 4.93
C ALA A 53 -8.95 3.55 5.54
N ALA A 54 -9.04 4.87 5.38
CA ALA A 54 -8.11 5.82 5.98
C ALA A 54 -8.14 5.75 7.52
N ALA A 55 -9.33 5.74 8.13
CA ALA A 55 -9.46 5.61 9.57
C ALA A 55 -8.85 4.29 10.08
N TYR A 56 -9.13 3.17 9.40
CA TYR A 56 -8.56 1.87 9.77
C TYR A 56 -7.02 1.87 9.70
N LEU A 57 -6.43 2.40 8.63
CA LEU A 57 -4.98 2.51 8.51
C LEU A 57 -4.37 3.45 9.54
N PHE A 58 -5.06 4.54 9.89
CA PHE A 58 -4.60 5.46 10.93
C PHE A 58 -4.53 4.78 12.30
N PHE A 59 -5.54 3.98 12.66
CA PHE A 59 -5.51 3.21 13.90
C PHE A 59 -4.43 2.13 13.90
N LEU A 60 -4.22 1.45 12.78
CA LEU A 60 -3.11 0.49 12.66
C LEU A 60 -1.74 1.17 12.79
N GLY A 61 -1.63 2.41 12.35
CA GLY A 61 -0.37 3.15 12.38
C GLY A 61 -0.01 3.76 13.73
N TYR A 62 -0.87 3.62 14.74
CA TYR A 62 -0.69 4.20 16.07
C TYR A 62 -0.18 3.19 17.12
N ALA A 63 0.47 2.10 16.67
CA ALA A 63 1.06 1.10 17.56
C ALA A 63 2.15 1.76 18.43
N GLY A 64 1.99 1.64 19.76
CA GLY A 64 2.93 2.17 20.73
C GLY A 64 4.14 1.26 20.90
N LYS A 65 5.19 1.73 21.57
CA LYS A 65 6.42 0.92 21.82
C LYS A 65 6.10 -0.37 22.57
N GLU A 66 5.09 -0.31 23.43
CA GLU A 66 4.52 -1.38 24.24
C GLU A 66 3.92 -2.53 23.43
N ASP A 67 3.57 -2.31 22.17
CA ASP A 67 3.01 -3.34 21.29
C ASP A 67 4.08 -4.23 20.64
N PHE A 68 5.36 -3.88 20.81
CA PHE A 68 6.50 -4.57 20.19
C PHE A 68 7.27 -5.46 21.17
N TYR A 69 7.93 -6.49 20.64
CA TYR A 69 8.91 -7.24 21.40
C TYR A 69 10.11 -6.35 21.68
N HIS A 70 10.61 -6.39 22.92
CA HIS A 70 11.77 -5.62 23.33
C HIS A 70 12.95 -6.55 23.63
N LEU A 71 14.16 -6.07 23.33
CA LEU A 71 15.41 -6.76 23.64
C LEU A 71 16.46 -5.74 24.06
N SER A 72 17.07 -5.94 25.23
CA SER A 72 18.11 -5.07 25.75
C SER A 72 19.45 -5.78 25.71
N GLY A 73 20.49 -5.13 25.20
CA GLY A 73 21.82 -5.73 25.11
C GLY A 73 22.89 -4.74 24.70
N ALA A 74 24.16 -5.14 24.85
CA ALA A 74 25.28 -4.38 24.33
C ALA A 74 25.40 -4.58 22.81
N VAL A 75 25.75 -3.54 22.06
CA VAL A 75 25.99 -3.63 20.62
C VAL A 75 27.24 -4.49 20.37
N GLU A 76 27.07 -5.64 19.72
CA GLU A 76 28.19 -6.48 19.28
C GLU A 76 28.84 -5.88 18.03
N PHE A 77 28.01 -5.58 17.02
CA PHE A 77 28.45 -4.87 15.83
C PHE A 77 27.33 -4.07 15.18
N LEU A 78 27.73 -3.02 14.46
CA LEU A 78 26.91 -2.27 13.52
C LEU A 78 27.66 -2.22 12.18
N LYS A 79 27.10 -2.80 11.13
CA LYS A 79 27.74 -2.89 9.80
C LYS A 79 26.79 -2.51 8.68
N THR A 80 27.31 -1.89 7.63
CA THR A 80 26.52 -1.58 6.42
C THR A 80 26.29 -2.80 5.53
N GLU A 81 27.17 -3.81 5.64
CA GLU A 81 27.14 -5.01 4.82
C GLU A 81 27.35 -6.26 5.68
N LEU A 82 26.64 -7.32 5.36
CA LEU A 82 26.79 -8.63 5.98
C LEU A 82 27.38 -9.62 4.96
N PRO A 83 28.45 -10.37 5.29
CA PRO A 83 29.00 -11.38 4.40
C PRO A 83 27.92 -12.41 4.01
N GLY A 84 27.74 -12.64 2.70
CA GLY A 84 26.77 -13.61 2.20
C GLY A 84 25.34 -13.08 2.01
N VAL A 85 25.07 -11.82 2.35
CA VAL A 85 23.78 -11.16 2.08
C VAL A 85 23.98 -10.09 1.01
N THR A 86 23.59 -10.39 -0.22
CA THR A 86 23.56 -9.42 -1.31
C THR A 86 22.22 -8.69 -1.32
N ASP A 87 22.20 -7.46 -0.83
CA ASP A 87 21.02 -6.59 -0.90
C ASP A 87 21.15 -5.58 -2.05
N ARG A 88 20.01 -5.22 -2.66
CA ARG A 88 19.92 -4.25 -3.75
C ARG A 88 20.02 -2.81 -3.24
N HIS A 89 19.80 -2.59 -1.95
CA HIS A 89 19.82 -1.25 -1.33
C HIS A 89 21.15 -0.96 -0.62
N GLN A 90 22.27 -1.14 -1.34
CA GLN A 90 23.62 -0.89 -0.81
C GLN A 90 23.74 0.53 -0.24
N GLY A 91 24.35 0.66 0.94
CA GLY A 91 24.55 1.92 1.65
C GLY A 91 23.34 2.43 2.46
N LYS A 92 22.12 1.96 2.16
CA LYS A 92 20.88 2.36 2.84
C LYS A 92 20.44 1.42 3.96
N ILE A 93 21.29 0.45 4.28
CA ILE A 93 20.99 -0.59 5.26
C ILE A 93 22.05 -0.55 6.35
N ARG A 94 21.63 -0.81 7.58
CA ARG A 94 22.51 -1.14 8.70
C ARG A 94 22.06 -2.46 9.31
N TYR A 95 23.03 -3.31 9.59
CA TYR A 95 22.88 -4.55 10.30
C TYR A 95 23.42 -4.37 11.71
N LEU A 96 22.54 -4.55 12.69
CA LEU A 96 22.83 -4.42 14.10
C LEU A 96 22.72 -5.80 14.76
N LYS A 97 23.71 -6.18 15.55
CA LYS A 97 23.65 -7.38 16.39
C LYS A 97 23.94 -7.02 17.84
N LEU A 98 23.20 -7.61 18.76
CA LEU A 98 23.42 -7.48 20.18
C LEU A 98 24.25 -8.66 20.70
N GLU A 99 25.11 -8.39 21.68
CA GLU A 99 25.92 -9.40 22.34
C GLU A 99 25.04 -10.44 23.04
N GLY A 100 25.38 -11.71 22.88
CA GLY A 100 24.62 -12.82 23.48
C GLY A 100 23.31 -13.17 22.78
N HIS A 101 22.99 -12.51 21.65
CA HIS A 101 21.79 -12.78 20.86
C HIS A 101 22.14 -13.25 19.45
N GLU A 102 21.45 -14.29 18.97
CA GLU A 102 21.70 -14.86 17.64
C GLU A 102 21.11 -14.02 16.49
N ARG A 103 20.11 -13.19 16.82
CA ARG A 103 19.36 -12.39 15.84
C ARG A 103 20.14 -11.14 15.42
N ILE A 104 20.05 -10.85 14.13
CA ILE A 104 20.59 -9.65 13.49
C ILE A 104 19.41 -8.78 13.08
N PHE A 105 19.43 -7.53 13.50
CA PHE A 105 18.43 -6.54 13.19
C PHE A 105 18.82 -5.77 11.92
N TYR A 106 17.94 -5.80 10.94
CA TYR A 106 18.04 -5.02 9.73
C TYR A 106 17.35 -3.68 9.94
N LEU A 107 18.07 -2.60 9.65
CA LEU A 107 17.62 -1.22 9.78
C LEU A 107 17.71 -0.56 8.41
N PHE A 108 16.60 -0.02 7.94
CA PHE A 108 16.57 0.77 6.72
C PHE A 108 16.81 2.24 7.05
N VAL A 109 17.88 2.82 6.49
CA VAL A 109 18.36 4.18 6.73
C VAL A 109 18.37 5.04 5.45
N GLY A 110 17.65 4.60 4.41
CA GLY A 110 17.55 5.33 3.14
C GLY A 110 16.78 6.64 3.27
N TYR A 111 17.22 7.67 2.54
CA TYR A 111 16.60 9.00 2.49
C TYR A 111 16.30 9.47 1.06
N ASP A 112 16.40 8.59 0.06
CA ASP A 112 16.21 9.00 -1.32
C ASP A 112 14.73 9.28 -1.64
N THR A 113 14.49 10.00 -2.72
CA THR A 113 13.11 10.34 -3.13
C THR A 113 12.34 9.07 -3.49
N GLY A 114 11.24 8.81 -2.79
CA GLY A 114 10.43 7.61 -2.95
C GLY A 114 10.72 6.50 -1.94
N ASP A 115 11.78 6.63 -1.13
CA ASP A 115 12.01 5.75 0.01
C ASP A 115 11.09 6.14 1.19
N PHE A 116 10.68 5.14 1.96
CA PHE A 116 10.08 5.40 3.27
C PHE A 116 11.20 5.65 4.27
N SER A 117 11.62 6.91 4.35
CA SER A 117 12.67 7.34 5.27
C SER A 117 12.23 7.13 6.73
N PRO A 118 13.14 6.72 7.61
CA PRO A 118 12.86 6.65 9.05
C PRO A 118 12.51 8.05 9.59
N ALA A 119 11.64 8.10 10.60
CA ALA A 119 11.28 9.33 11.27
C ALA A 119 12.46 9.91 12.07
N VAL A 120 13.26 9.02 12.68
CA VAL A 120 14.51 9.37 13.37
C VAL A 120 15.57 8.37 12.96
N ASN A 121 16.75 8.86 12.58
CA ASN A 121 17.87 7.98 12.32
C ASN A 121 19.20 8.64 12.73
N ARG A 122 19.74 8.10 13.82
CA ARG A 122 21.03 8.41 14.45
C ARG A 122 21.80 7.13 14.74
N VAL A 123 21.50 6.04 14.04
CA VAL A 123 22.10 4.72 14.34
C VAL A 123 23.62 4.71 14.15
N ASP A 124 24.13 5.56 13.25
CA ASP A 124 25.56 5.72 13.01
C ASP A 124 26.31 6.35 14.22
N GLU A 125 25.59 6.90 15.21
CA GLU A 125 26.16 7.38 16.47
C GLU A 125 26.39 6.26 17.49
N LEU A 126 25.77 5.09 17.30
CA LEU A 126 25.92 3.93 18.17
C LEU A 126 27.28 3.26 17.98
N LYS A 127 27.91 2.87 19.08
CA LYS A 127 29.22 2.19 19.06
C LYS A 127 29.11 0.79 19.64
N PRO A 128 29.97 -0.15 19.19
CA PRO A 128 30.11 -1.44 19.86
C PRO A 128 30.36 -1.26 21.36
N GLY A 129 29.65 -2.04 22.18
CA GLY A 129 29.63 -1.95 23.64
C GLY A 129 28.57 -1.01 24.22
N ASP A 130 27.92 -0.16 23.42
CA ASP A 130 26.79 0.64 23.90
C ASP A 130 25.62 -0.27 24.27
N ARG A 131 24.99 -0.03 25.41
CA ARG A 131 23.77 -0.76 25.79
C ARG A 131 22.55 -0.07 25.20
N ILE A 132 21.76 -0.81 24.44
CA ILE A 132 20.58 -0.31 23.74
C ILE A 132 19.39 -1.24 23.94
N ASP A 133 18.20 -0.66 23.79
CA ASP A 133 16.93 -1.38 23.73
C ASP A 133 16.43 -1.38 22.29
N VAL A 134 16.21 -2.56 21.74
CA VAL A 134 15.70 -2.77 20.39
C VAL A 134 14.26 -3.25 20.47
N TYR A 135 13.37 -2.51 19.82
CA TYR A 135 11.95 -2.84 19.71
C TYR A 135 11.67 -3.34 18.31
N TYR A 136 11.15 -4.56 18.20
CA TYR A 136 10.93 -5.23 16.93
C TYR A 136 9.63 -6.03 16.93
N ASP A 137 9.12 -6.30 15.74
CA ASP A 137 7.99 -7.20 15.55
C ASP A 137 8.49 -8.56 15.01
N ASP A 138 7.67 -9.59 15.18
CA ASP A 138 7.94 -10.91 14.67
C ASP A 138 6.68 -11.57 14.11
N ASN A 139 6.76 -11.99 12.85
CA ASN A 139 5.69 -12.72 12.19
C ASN A 139 6.16 -14.10 11.75
N LYS A 140 5.24 -14.93 11.25
CA LYS A 140 5.52 -16.29 10.77
C LYS A 140 6.62 -16.38 9.71
N ARG A 141 7.01 -15.25 9.08
CA ARG A 141 8.06 -15.19 8.04
C ARG A 141 9.41 -14.73 8.59
N THR A 142 9.47 -14.15 9.79
CA THR A 142 10.69 -13.62 10.41
C THR A 142 11.13 -14.41 11.64
N VAL A 143 10.22 -15.16 12.27
CA VAL A 143 10.50 -15.83 13.56
C VAL A 143 11.66 -16.82 13.51
N ASP A 144 11.76 -17.59 12.42
CA ASP A 144 12.81 -18.57 12.21
C ASP A 144 14.01 -18.02 11.42
N LYS A 145 13.99 -16.73 11.08
CA LYS A 145 15.08 -16.09 10.34
C LYS A 145 16.09 -15.49 11.30
N GLN A 146 17.36 -15.66 10.95
CA GLN A 146 18.44 -15.01 11.67
C GLN A 146 18.39 -13.47 11.55
N ILE A 147 17.92 -12.96 10.41
CA ILE A 147 17.81 -11.53 10.13
C ILE A 147 16.36 -11.09 10.29
N ASN A 148 16.11 -10.21 11.26
CA ASN A 148 14.80 -9.58 11.44
C ASN A 148 14.77 -8.23 10.72
N GLN A 149 13.82 -8.07 9.80
CA GLN A 149 13.58 -6.87 9.00
C GLN A 149 12.49 -5.94 9.57
N LEU A 150 11.90 -6.31 10.70
CA LEU A 150 10.79 -5.62 11.36
C LEU A 150 11.26 -4.91 12.63
N THR A 151 12.41 -4.24 12.56
CA THR A 151 12.88 -3.40 13.66
C THR A 151 12.18 -2.04 13.56
N HIS A 152 11.53 -1.63 14.64
CA HIS A 152 10.74 -0.39 14.67
C HIS A 152 11.50 0.73 15.39
N PHE A 153 12.00 0.45 16.61
CA PHE A 153 12.69 1.45 17.41
C PHE A 153 14.02 0.94 17.97
N ILE A 154 14.97 1.87 18.12
CA ILE A 154 16.17 1.66 18.92
C ILE A 154 16.31 2.80 19.90
N GLU A 155 16.51 2.47 21.17
CA GLU A 155 16.64 3.41 22.26
C GLU A 155 17.95 3.19 23.01
N LYS A 156 18.57 4.27 23.47
CA LYS A 156 19.75 4.26 24.34
C LYS A 156 19.55 5.35 25.39
N ASP A 157 19.65 4.98 26.67
CA ASP A 157 19.54 5.90 27.80
C ASP A 157 18.28 6.81 27.76
N GLY A 158 17.13 6.26 27.35
CA GLY A 158 15.88 7.03 27.24
C GLY A 158 15.70 7.82 25.95
N GLN A 159 16.68 7.80 25.03
CA GLN A 159 16.67 8.56 23.79
C GLN A 159 16.51 7.67 22.57
N ILE A 160 15.65 8.08 21.63
CA ILE A 160 15.40 7.34 20.39
C ILE A 160 16.53 7.58 19.39
N TYR A 161 17.29 6.55 19.06
CA TYR A 161 18.35 6.56 18.05
C TYR A 161 17.85 6.10 16.69
N PHE A 162 16.79 5.29 16.65
CA PHE A 162 16.15 4.86 15.43
C PHE A 162 14.64 4.81 15.62
N ASP A 163 13.91 5.33 14.66
CA ASP A 163 12.47 5.19 14.51
C ASP A 163 12.18 4.98 13.03
N ALA A 164 11.76 3.77 12.67
CA ALA A 164 11.41 3.42 11.30
C ALA A 164 10.24 4.26 10.75
N GLY A 165 9.45 4.87 11.64
CA GLY A 165 8.21 5.56 11.32
C GLY A 165 7.09 4.59 10.95
N ASP A 166 5.86 5.09 10.94
CA ASP A 166 4.71 4.34 10.48
C ASP A 166 4.36 4.71 9.04
N ARG A 167 4.30 3.69 8.16
CA ARG A 167 3.98 3.87 6.74
C ARG A 167 2.48 3.99 6.47
N ASN A 168 1.64 3.53 7.39
CA ASN A 168 0.19 3.57 7.27
C ASN A 168 -0.35 4.99 7.51
N VAL A 169 0.23 5.76 8.44
CA VAL A 169 -0.18 7.15 8.73
C VAL A 169 -0.16 8.05 7.47
N PRO A 170 0.95 8.19 6.72
CA PRO A 170 0.95 9.05 5.52
C PRO A 170 -0.02 8.56 4.43
N ILE A 171 -0.18 7.24 4.28
CA ILE A 171 -1.15 6.66 3.34
C ILE A 171 -2.59 6.98 3.78
N ALA A 172 -2.89 6.86 5.08
CA ALA A 172 -4.18 7.20 5.65
C ALA A 172 -4.51 8.68 5.43
N VAL A 173 -3.56 9.58 5.66
CA VAL A 173 -3.73 11.01 5.39
C VAL A 173 -4.01 11.26 3.90
N PHE A 174 -3.24 10.63 3.00
CA PHE A 174 -3.47 10.75 1.56
C PHE A 174 -4.88 10.29 1.16
N LEU A 175 -5.33 9.13 1.66
CA LEU A 175 -6.67 8.61 1.39
C LEU A 175 -7.78 9.52 1.92
N ALA A 176 -7.59 10.10 3.11
CA ALA A 176 -8.54 11.05 3.67
C ALA A 176 -8.67 12.31 2.80
N LEU A 177 -7.56 12.87 2.32
CA LEU A 177 -7.57 14.03 1.42
C LEU A 177 -8.20 13.71 0.06
N ALA A 178 -7.88 12.55 -0.51
CA ALA A 178 -8.50 12.08 -1.75
C ALA A 178 -10.02 11.91 -1.60
N ALA A 179 -10.47 11.37 -0.45
CA ALA A 179 -11.88 11.22 -0.14
C ALA A 179 -12.61 12.57 -0.05
N LEU A 180 -12.01 13.58 0.58
CA LEU A 180 -12.55 14.94 0.61
C LEU A 180 -12.71 15.52 -0.81
N GLY A 181 -11.71 15.32 -1.67
CA GLY A 181 -11.76 15.73 -3.08
C GLY A 181 -12.92 15.08 -3.83
N LEU A 182 -13.07 13.75 -3.70
CA LEU A 182 -14.17 12.99 -4.31
C LEU A 182 -15.54 13.41 -3.79
N LEU A 183 -15.65 13.71 -2.49
CA LEU A 183 -16.89 14.15 -1.86
C LEU A 183 -17.33 15.52 -2.40
N VAL A 184 -16.42 16.49 -2.46
CA VAL A 184 -16.70 17.81 -3.04
C VAL A 184 -17.09 17.70 -4.52
N TRP A 185 -16.38 16.89 -5.30
CA TRP A 185 -16.69 16.65 -6.71
C TRP A 185 -18.06 16.00 -6.89
N GLY A 186 -18.36 14.95 -6.12
CA GLY A 186 -19.64 14.25 -6.15
C GLY A 186 -20.83 15.15 -5.79
N ILE A 187 -20.70 15.98 -4.75
CA ILE A 187 -21.73 16.95 -4.36
C ILE A 187 -21.97 17.97 -5.48
N ARG A 188 -20.92 18.48 -6.13
CA ARG A 188 -21.07 19.43 -7.25
C ARG A 188 -21.84 18.81 -8.42
N LEU A 189 -21.56 17.56 -8.79
CA LEU A 189 -22.29 16.85 -9.85
C LEU A 189 -23.77 16.66 -9.51
N VAL A 190 -24.07 16.25 -8.27
CA VAL A 190 -25.44 16.07 -7.81
C VAL A 190 -26.20 17.40 -7.78
N LYS A 191 -25.57 18.49 -7.31
CA LYS A 191 -26.17 19.83 -7.29
C LYS A 191 -26.44 20.34 -8.71
N LYS A 192 -25.50 20.16 -9.64
CA LYS A 192 -25.69 20.54 -11.05
C LYS A 192 -26.91 19.84 -11.67
N HIS A 193 -27.13 18.57 -11.35
CA HIS A 193 -28.31 17.85 -11.83
C HIS A 193 -29.61 18.37 -11.21
N LYS A 194 -29.63 18.72 -9.92
CA LYS A 194 -30.81 19.30 -9.26
C LYS A 194 -31.22 20.64 -9.86
N ASN A 195 -30.25 21.49 -10.21
CA ASN A 195 -30.50 22.81 -10.79
C ASN A 195 -30.93 22.75 -12.27
N ALA A 196 -30.73 21.61 -12.94
CA ALA A 196 -31.11 21.42 -14.34
C ALA A 196 -32.53 20.84 -14.51
N ARG A 197 -33.22 20.57 -13.40
CA ARG A 197 -34.64 20.19 -13.35
C ARG A 197 -35.45 21.39 -12.89
#